data_AF-A0A7W7QCX9-F1
#
_entry.id   AF-A0A7W7QCX9-F1
#
_cell.length_a   1.000
_cell.length_b   1.000
_cell.length_c   1.000
_cell.angle_alpha   90.00
_cell.angle_beta   90.00
_cell.angle_gamma   90.00
#
_symmetry.space_group_name_H-M   'P 1'
#
loop_
_entity.id
_entity.type
_entity.pdbx_description
1 polymer ?
#
loop_
_entity_poly.entity_id
_entity_poly.type
_entity_poly.pdbx_seq_one_letter_code
_entity_poly.pdbx_strand_id
1 'polypeptide(L)'
;MRSTSNPAFRNLPQGGFGGGYAGFQTQPQANMPGYGGYQAPPTTGERPMTVDDVVTKTALTLGLALITGVITAVAVLSETISPFPPMIGGLIVGLVLALVIIFKQMPKPGLVLGYSAAEGVFLGAITGVFEALVPGIALQAILGTGLVFIVMLVVYKTGAVRVTPKLTKWIIGATVAAAGLMLINLIMSLLGVNMGLRDGSTMAIIFSIIVIGIAAFNFLLDFDMADQMIRTGMPSKYAWLAAFGLMTTLVWLYLEILRLLYYLNSD
;
A
#
# COMPACT_ATOMS: atom_id res chain seq x y z
N MET A 1 -56.44 -6.58 26.90
CA MET A 1 -56.26 -6.78 25.45
C MET A 1 -56.81 -8.17 25.12
N ARG A 2 -57.65 -8.27 24.08
CA ARG A 2 -58.51 -9.43 23.81
C ARG A 2 -57.66 -10.65 23.44
N SER A 3 -57.74 -11.73 24.22
CA SER A 3 -57.17 -13.02 23.82
C SER A 3 -58.06 -13.62 22.74
N THR A 4 -57.48 -13.91 21.59
CA THR A 4 -58.14 -14.66 20.53
C THR A 4 -58.23 -16.13 20.93
N SER A 5 -59.43 -16.72 20.81
CA SER A 5 -59.72 -18.13 21.11
C SER A 5 -59.37 -19.09 19.95
N ASN A 6 -58.58 -18.61 18.99
CA ASN A 6 -58.20 -19.38 17.81
C ASN A 6 -56.89 -20.18 18.05
N PRO A 7 -56.93 -21.53 18.03
CA PRO A 7 -55.78 -22.38 18.33
C PRO A 7 -54.63 -22.27 17.31
N ALA A 8 -54.88 -21.80 16.09
CA ALA A 8 -53.87 -21.64 15.05
C ALA A 8 -52.85 -20.51 15.34
N PHE A 9 -53.20 -19.55 16.20
CA PHE A 9 -52.37 -18.38 16.49
C PHE A 9 -51.73 -18.40 17.88
N ARG A 10 -51.86 -19.52 18.61
CA ARG A 10 -51.35 -19.66 19.98
C ARG A 10 -49.82 -19.78 20.07
N ASN A 11 -49.18 -20.22 19.00
CA ASN A 11 -47.75 -20.58 19.00
C ASN A 11 -46.88 -19.72 18.07
N LEU A 12 -47.34 -18.52 17.69
CA LEU A 12 -46.47 -17.60 16.97
C LEU A 12 -45.53 -16.90 17.96
N PRO A 13 -44.21 -16.97 17.79
CA PRO A 13 -43.27 -16.23 18.64
C PRO A 13 -43.48 -14.72 18.41
N GLN A 14 -44.07 -14.02 19.37
CA GLN A 14 -44.02 -12.56 19.41
C GLN A 14 -42.57 -12.16 19.73
N GLY A 15 -41.87 -11.60 18.75
CA GLY A 15 -40.53 -11.09 18.91
C GLY A 15 -40.47 -9.91 19.89
N GLY A 16 -39.52 -9.99 20.83
CA GLY A 16 -39.15 -8.91 21.74
C GLY A 16 -37.83 -9.25 22.44
N PHE A 17 -36.83 -8.39 22.23
CA PHE A 17 -35.46 -8.45 22.74
C PHE A 17 -35.34 -8.66 24.26
N GLY A 18 -34.32 -9.39 24.71
CA GLY A 18 -33.81 -9.30 26.09
C GLY A 18 -33.32 -10.65 26.64
N GLY A 19 -32.09 -10.66 27.15
CA GLY A 19 -31.37 -11.86 27.58
C GLY A 19 -31.96 -12.60 28.79
N GLY A 20 -31.46 -13.82 28.99
CA GLY A 20 -31.69 -14.60 30.21
C GLY A 20 -32.02 -16.06 29.91
N TYR A 21 -31.01 -16.91 29.73
CA TYR A 21 -31.23 -18.35 29.65
C TYR A 21 -31.69 -18.89 31.01
N ALA A 22 -32.81 -19.59 30.96
CA ALA A 22 -33.57 -20.14 32.07
C ALA A 22 -32.88 -21.33 32.74
N GLY A 23 -32.94 -21.36 34.07
CA GLY A 23 -32.62 -22.53 34.89
C GLY A 23 -33.66 -23.63 34.70
N PHE A 24 -33.18 -24.87 34.62
CA PHE A 24 -34.03 -26.06 34.59
C PHE A 24 -33.98 -26.79 35.93
N GLN A 25 -35.16 -27.22 36.36
CA GLN A 25 -35.44 -28.03 37.54
C GLN A 25 -34.65 -29.34 37.57
N THR A 26 -34.24 -29.71 38.77
CA THR A 26 -33.47 -30.89 39.14
C THR A 26 -34.32 -32.17 39.11
N GLN A 27 -33.86 -33.17 38.35
CA GLN A 27 -34.19 -34.60 38.56
C GLN A 27 -32.91 -35.32 39.04
N PRO A 28 -33.00 -36.22 40.04
CA PRO A 28 -31.84 -36.98 40.48
C PRO A 28 -31.72 -38.26 39.65
N GLN A 29 -30.49 -38.61 39.23
CA GLN A 29 -29.88 -39.95 39.38
C GLN A 29 -28.83 -40.28 38.29
N ALA A 30 -27.71 -40.83 38.79
CA ALA A 30 -26.69 -41.66 38.14
C ALA A 30 -25.58 -41.00 37.27
N ASN A 31 -24.44 -40.79 37.93
CA ASN A 31 -23.06 -41.08 37.49
C ASN A 31 -22.82 -41.39 35.99
N MET A 32 -22.29 -40.43 35.23
CA MET A 32 -21.58 -40.69 33.96
C MET A 32 -20.48 -39.63 33.71
N PRO A 33 -19.31 -40.00 33.15
CA PRO A 33 -18.10 -39.18 33.13
C PRO A 33 -17.96 -38.32 31.86
N GLY A 34 -17.44 -37.10 32.04
CA GLY A 34 -16.71 -36.35 31.00
C GLY A 34 -17.54 -35.59 29.98
N TYR A 35 -18.07 -34.42 30.35
CA TYR A 35 -18.69 -33.51 29.39
C TYR A 35 -17.61 -32.66 28.70
N GLY A 36 -17.41 -32.92 27.41
CA GLY A 36 -16.57 -32.12 26.52
C GLY A 36 -17.06 -30.67 26.49
N GLY A 37 -16.11 -29.75 26.65
CA GLY A 37 -16.36 -28.32 26.54
C GLY A 37 -17.02 -28.00 25.21
N TYR A 38 -18.04 -27.15 25.24
CA TYR A 38 -18.60 -26.52 24.05
C TYR A 38 -17.46 -25.79 23.32
N GLN A 39 -16.95 -26.39 22.24
CA GLN A 39 -16.12 -25.68 21.29
C GLN A 39 -17.00 -24.63 20.62
N ALA A 40 -16.68 -23.35 20.87
CA ALA A 40 -17.26 -22.25 20.12
C ALA A 40 -17.13 -22.55 18.61
N PRO A 41 -18.17 -22.28 17.80
CA PRO A 41 -18.11 -22.56 16.37
C PRO A 41 -16.86 -21.87 15.79
N PRO A 42 -16.06 -22.55 14.96
CA PRO A 42 -14.90 -21.95 14.34
C PRO A 42 -15.36 -20.70 13.58
N THR A 43 -14.82 -19.55 13.93
CA THR A 43 -14.99 -18.31 13.18
C THR A 43 -14.30 -18.48 11.83
N THR A 44 -14.97 -19.16 10.90
CA THR A 44 -14.48 -19.40 9.52
C THR A 44 -14.58 -18.17 8.63
N GLY A 45 -15.11 -17.06 9.16
CA GLY A 45 -15.06 -15.74 8.51
C GLY A 45 -13.80 -14.99 8.90
N GLU A 46 -13.04 -14.55 7.91
CA GLU A 46 -11.89 -13.67 8.10
C GLU A 46 -12.36 -12.33 8.70
N ARG A 47 -11.75 -11.92 9.82
CA ARG A 47 -12.18 -10.71 10.54
C ARG A 47 -12.12 -9.46 9.66
N PRO A 48 -12.96 -8.43 9.94
CA PRO A 48 -12.85 -7.14 9.27
C PRO A 48 -11.46 -6.51 9.43
N MET A 49 -11.07 -5.79 8.38
CA MET A 49 -9.84 -5.02 8.29
C MET A 49 -9.85 -3.83 9.25
N THR A 50 -8.72 -3.58 9.90
CA THR A 50 -8.52 -2.43 10.79
C THR A 50 -7.45 -1.48 10.27
N VAL A 51 -7.34 -0.30 10.89
CA VAL A 51 -6.21 0.62 10.62
C VAL A 51 -4.88 -0.05 10.97
N ASP A 52 -4.82 -0.78 12.09
CA ASP A 52 -3.61 -1.49 12.51
C ASP A 52 -3.15 -2.51 11.48
N ASP A 53 -4.08 -3.15 10.76
CA ASP A 53 -3.76 -4.05 9.65
C ASP A 53 -3.05 -3.35 8.51
N VAL A 54 -3.51 -2.15 8.13
CA VAL A 54 -2.89 -1.33 7.07
C VAL A 54 -1.52 -0.88 7.51
N VAL A 55 -1.43 -0.30 8.71
CA VAL A 55 -0.19 0.25 9.25
C VAL A 55 0.87 -0.85 9.36
N THR A 56 0.52 -1.99 9.93
CA THR A 56 1.46 -3.11 10.12
C THR A 56 1.93 -3.66 8.78
N LYS A 57 1.02 -3.90 7.82
CA LYS A 57 1.40 -4.46 6.51
C LYS A 57 2.21 -3.47 5.69
N THR A 58 1.87 -2.18 5.74
CA THR A 58 2.64 -1.12 5.07
C THR A 58 4.03 -0.98 5.68
N ALA A 59 4.15 -1.05 7.01
CA ALA A 59 5.45 -1.04 7.69
C ALA A 59 6.30 -2.26 7.33
N LEU A 60 5.70 -3.45 7.22
CA LEU A 60 6.40 -4.66 6.78
C LEU A 60 6.89 -4.55 5.34
N THR A 61 6.05 -4.06 4.42
CA THR A 61 6.43 -3.87 3.01
C THR A 61 7.55 -2.84 2.86
N LEU A 62 7.44 -1.69 3.55
CA LEU A 62 8.44 -0.65 3.52
C LEU A 62 9.75 -1.09 4.19
N GLY A 63 9.67 -1.75 5.34
CA GLY A 63 10.84 -2.28 6.03
C GLY A 63 11.59 -3.30 5.21
N LEU A 64 10.87 -4.21 4.53
CA LEU A 64 11.48 -5.19 3.64
C LEU A 64 12.16 -4.52 2.43
N ALA A 65 11.50 -3.54 1.80
CA ALA A 65 12.08 -2.78 0.70
C ALA A 65 13.32 -1.99 1.13
N LEU A 66 13.28 -1.39 2.32
CA LEU A 66 14.42 -0.66 2.87
C LEU A 66 15.61 -1.58 3.15
N ILE A 67 15.37 -2.74 3.77
CA ILE A 67 16.43 -3.72 4.07
C ILE A 67 17.08 -4.22 2.77
N THR A 68 16.26 -4.67 1.82
CA THR A 68 16.74 -5.18 0.52
C THR A 68 17.43 -4.09 -0.29
N GLY A 69 16.92 -2.86 -0.24
CA GLY A 69 17.51 -1.69 -0.88
C GLY A 69 18.84 -1.27 -0.27
N VAL A 70 18.96 -1.21 1.05
CA VAL A 70 20.24 -0.90 1.72
C VAL A 70 21.29 -1.97 1.41
N ILE A 71 20.93 -3.25 1.49
CA ILE A 71 21.84 -4.35 1.14
C ILE A 71 22.33 -4.20 -0.30
N THR A 72 21.42 -3.92 -1.24
CA THR A 72 21.77 -3.78 -2.65
C THR A 72 22.60 -2.53 -2.91
N ALA A 73 22.25 -1.39 -2.30
CA ALA A 73 22.98 -0.13 -2.44
C ALA A 73 24.40 -0.25 -1.90
N VAL A 74 24.60 -0.87 -0.73
CA VAL A 74 25.93 -1.12 -0.16
C VAL A 74 26.75 -2.04 -1.07
N ALA A 75 26.15 -3.10 -1.59
CA ALA A 75 26.86 -4.03 -2.48
C ALA A 75 27.29 -3.36 -3.81
N VAL A 76 26.48 -2.43 -4.34
CA VAL A 76 26.81 -1.62 -5.51
C VAL A 76 27.91 -0.59 -5.18
N LEU A 77 27.77 0.12 -4.06
CA LEU A 77 28.73 1.13 -3.61
C LEU A 77 30.12 0.56 -3.29
N SER A 78 30.16 -0.67 -2.77
CA SER A 78 31.41 -1.38 -2.51
C SER A 78 31.97 -2.09 -3.73
N GLU A 79 31.36 -1.91 -4.92
CA GLU A 79 31.72 -2.56 -6.18
C GLU A 79 31.72 -4.10 -6.14
N THR A 80 31.07 -4.70 -5.14
CA THR A 80 30.96 -6.16 -5.00
C THR A 80 30.10 -6.76 -6.11
N ILE A 81 29.12 -5.99 -6.59
CA ILE A 81 28.26 -6.34 -7.72
C ILE A 81 28.14 -5.17 -8.68
N SER A 82 27.96 -5.48 -9.97
CA SER A 82 27.55 -4.47 -10.94
C SER A 82 26.12 -3.97 -10.61
N PRO A 83 25.81 -2.68 -10.82
CA PRO A 83 24.46 -2.14 -10.60
C PRO A 83 23.43 -2.65 -11.62
N PHE A 84 23.82 -3.06 -12.82
CA PHE A 84 22.88 -3.40 -13.89
C PHE A 84 22.02 -4.65 -13.61
N PRO A 85 22.59 -5.79 -13.15
CA PRO A 85 21.79 -6.98 -12.86
C PRO A 85 20.68 -6.77 -11.81
N PRO A 86 20.93 -6.19 -10.61
CA PRO A 86 19.86 -5.93 -9.65
C PRO A 86 18.86 -4.87 -10.14
N MET A 87 19.31 -3.87 -10.91
CA MET A 87 18.43 -2.86 -11.47
C MET A 87 17.44 -3.47 -12.49
N ILE A 88 17.93 -4.21 -13.48
CA ILE A 88 17.07 -4.82 -14.50
C ILE A 88 16.23 -5.95 -13.90
N GLY A 89 16.85 -6.81 -13.08
CA GLY A 89 16.15 -7.92 -12.43
C GLY A 89 15.06 -7.46 -11.49
N GLY A 90 15.36 -6.48 -10.62
CA GLY A 90 14.38 -5.88 -9.72
C GLY A 90 13.24 -5.20 -10.47
N LEU A 91 13.53 -4.42 -11.51
CA LEU A 91 12.52 -3.78 -12.35
C LEU A 91 11.57 -4.80 -13.01
N ILE A 92 12.11 -5.86 -13.61
CA ILE A 92 11.29 -6.87 -14.30
C ILE A 92 10.43 -7.64 -13.31
N VAL A 93 11.02 -8.13 -12.21
CA VAL A 93 10.29 -8.89 -11.19
C VAL A 93 9.25 -8.02 -10.51
N GLY A 94 9.61 -6.79 -10.14
CA GLY A 94 8.71 -5.79 -9.56
C GLY A 94 7.53 -5.51 -10.48
N LEU A 95 7.79 -5.20 -11.76
CA LEU A 95 6.74 -4.95 -12.75
C LEU A 95 5.81 -6.17 -12.93
N VAL A 96 6.35 -7.37 -13.08
CA VAL A 96 5.54 -8.58 -13.24
C VAL A 96 4.64 -8.80 -12.01
N LEU A 97 5.19 -8.69 -10.81
CA LEU A 97 4.41 -8.84 -9.58
C LEU A 97 3.36 -7.74 -9.43
N ALA A 98 3.70 -6.49 -9.74
CA ALA A 98 2.76 -5.37 -9.73
C ALA A 98 1.59 -5.63 -10.70
N LEU A 99 1.86 -6.05 -11.94
CA LEU A 99 0.83 -6.38 -12.92
C LEU A 99 -0.06 -7.52 -12.45
N VAL A 100 0.52 -8.58 -11.85
CA VAL A 100 -0.26 -9.68 -11.27
C VAL A 100 -1.16 -9.19 -10.14
N ILE A 101 -0.65 -8.36 -9.23
CA ILE A 101 -1.43 -7.81 -8.11
C ILE A 101 -2.57 -6.92 -8.64
N ILE A 102 -2.28 -6.03 -9.59
CA ILE A 102 -3.25 -5.08 -10.16
C ILE A 102 -4.37 -5.82 -10.91
N PHE A 103 -4.03 -6.73 -11.83
CA PHE A 103 -5.03 -7.38 -12.67
C PHE A 103 -5.79 -8.50 -11.95
N LYS A 104 -5.15 -9.21 -11.02
CA LYS A 104 -5.78 -10.33 -10.31
C LYS A 104 -6.36 -9.94 -8.97
N GLN A 105 -6.09 -8.72 -8.49
CA GLN A 105 -6.54 -8.19 -7.19
C GLN A 105 -6.35 -9.22 -6.06
N MET A 106 -5.20 -9.90 -6.04
CA MET A 106 -4.92 -10.98 -5.08
C MET A 106 -4.28 -10.40 -3.81
N PRO A 107 -4.98 -10.38 -2.66
CA PRO A 107 -4.43 -9.89 -1.39
C PRO A 107 -3.52 -10.95 -0.73
N LYS A 108 -2.54 -11.49 -1.46
CA LYS A 108 -1.64 -12.53 -0.98
C LYS A 108 -0.36 -11.89 -0.40
N PRO A 109 -0.02 -12.17 0.88
CA PRO A 109 1.18 -11.64 1.52
C PRO A 109 2.45 -11.86 0.70
N GLY A 110 2.64 -13.07 0.17
CA GLY A 110 3.84 -13.43 -0.59
C GLY A 110 4.03 -12.63 -1.87
N LEU A 111 2.94 -12.25 -2.56
CA LEU A 111 3.04 -11.41 -3.77
C LEU A 111 3.45 -9.99 -3.41
N VAL A 112 2.84 -9.41 -2.38
CA VAL A 112 3.12 -8.03 -1.97
C VAL A 112 4.52 -7.91 -1.36
N LEU A 113 4.92 -8.85 -0.51
CA LEU A 113 6.29 -8.89 0.04
C LEU A 113 7.33 -9.18 -1.04
N GLY A 114 7.03 -10.07 -1.98
CA GLY A 114 7.90 -10.32 -3.14
C GLY A 114 8.10 -9.07 -3.99
N TYR A 115 7.02 -8.32 -4.24
CA TYR A 115 7.07 -7.04 -4.91
C TYR A 115 7.94 -6.04 -4.14
N SER A 116 7.70 -5.88 -2.83
CA SER A 116 8.49 -4.96 -2.00
C SER A 116 9.98 -5.30 -1.96
N ALA A 117 10.34 -6.59 -1.92
CA ALA A 117 11.73 -7.01 -1.99
C ALA A 117 12.36 -6.71 -3.37
N ALA A 118 11.63 -6.97 -4.46
CA ALA A 118 12.10 -6.68 -5.82
C ALA A 118 12.27 -5.18 -6.06
N GLU A 119 11.31 -4.36 -5.63
CA GLU A 119 11.41 -2.90 -5.66
C GLU A 119 12.56 -2.40 -4.78
N GLY A 120 12.75 -2.97 -3.59
CA GLY A 120 13.90 -2.65 -2.75
C GLY A 120 15.22 -2.92 -3.46
N VAL A 121 15.41 -4.08 -4.09
CA VAL A 121 16.61 -4.39 -4.89
C VAL A 121 16.78 -3.40 -6.06
N PHE A 122 15.71 -3.12 -6.80
CA PHE A 122 15.73 -2.17 -7.91
C PHE A 122 16.15 -0.76 -7.46
N LEU A 123 15.47 -0.24 -6.44
CA LEU A 123 15.76 1.07 -5.87
C LEU A 123 17.17 1.11 -5.30
N GLY A 124 17.58 0.10 -4.53
CA GLY A 124 18.92 0.03 -3.95
C GLY A 124 20.02 0.08 -4.99
N ALA A 125 19.84 -0.57 -6.14
CA ALA A 125 20.80 -0.49 -7.24
C ALA A 125 20.92 0.93 -7.82
N ILE A 126 19.78 1.60 -8.06
CA ILE A 126 19.77 2.99 -8.53
C ILE A 126 20.38 3.92 -7.48
N THR A 127 19.96 3.79 -6.24
CA THR A 127 20.44 4.59 -5.12
C THR A 127 21.94 4.44 -4.94
N GLY A 128 22.49 3.23 -5.04
CA GLY A 128 23.93 2.99 -4.96
C GLY A 128 24.71 3.74 -6.05
N VAL A 129 24.19 3.77 -7.29
CA VAL A 129 24.79 4.56 -8.38
C VAL A 129 24.73 6.06 -8.07
N PHE A 130 23.58 6.56 -7.62
CA PHE A 130 23.39 7.98 -7.35
C PHE A 130 24.21 8.45 -6.14
N GLU A 131 24.32 7.62 -5.12
CA GLU A 131 25.12 7.88 -3.91
C GLU A 131 26.63 7.91 -4.23
N ALA A 132 27.10 7.09 -5.19
CA ALA A 132 28.48 7.16 -5.66
C ALA A 132 28.79 8.48 -6.39
N LEU A 133 27.81 9.05 -7.08
CA LEU A 133 27.94 10.33 -7.80
C LEU A 133 27.77 11.54 -6.89
N VAL A 134 26.83 11.47 -5.94
CA VAL A 134 26.48 12.53 -5.02
C VAL A 134 26.36 11.94 -3.60
N PRO A 135 27.45 11.95 -2.80
CA PRO A 135 27.42 11.39 -1.46
C PRO A 135 26.38 12.06 -0.54
N GLY A 136 25.61 11.26 0.18
CA GLY A 136 24.56 11.68 1.11
C GLY A 136 23.17 11.85 0.47
N ILE A 137 23.04 11.72 -0.85
CA ILE A 137 21.77 11.92 -1.57
C ILE A 137 20.72 10.88 -1.20
N ALA A 138 21.13 9.64 -0.92
CA ALA A 138 20.24 8.55 -0.54
C ALA A 138 19.47 8.88 0.74
N LEU A 139 20.18 9.36 1.77
CA LEU A 139 19.58 9.72 3.04
C LEU A 139 18.63 10.91 2.88
N GLN A 140 19.01 11.93 2.10
CA GLN A 140 18.15 13.07 1.81
C GLN A 140 16.86 12.64 1.11
N ALA A 141 16.94 11.72 0.14
CA ALA A 141 15.77 11.19 -0.56
C ALA A 141 14.85 10.39 0.36
N ILE A 142 15.40 9.55 1.26
CA ILE A 142 14.62 8.82 2.26
C ILE A 142 13.92 9.78 3.22
N LEU A 143 14.61 10.81 3.71
CA LEU A 143 14.01 11.81 4.59
C LEU A 143 12.94 12.64 3.88
N GLY A 144 13.21 13.05 2.63
CA GLY A 144 12.26 13.82 1.82
C GLY A 144 10.97 13.04 1.54
N THR A 145 11.08 11.78 1.14
CA THR A 145 9.91 10.90 0.92
C THR A 145 9.13 10.66 2.19
N GLY A 146 9.80 10.34 3.30
CA GLY A 146 9.16 10.14 4.60
C GLY A 146 8.44 11.39 5.07
N LEU A 147 9.05 12.57 4.90
CA LEU A 147 8.43 13.84 5.28
C LEU A 147 7.19 14.14 4.44
N VAL A 148 7.27 14.00 3.11
CA VAL A 148 6.10 14.19 2.23
C VAL A 148 4.98 13.21 2.60
N PHE A 149 5.31 11.94 2.82
CA PHE A 149 4.33 10.93 3.24
C PHE A 149 3.64 11.31 4.55
N ILE A 150 4.40 11.70 5.59
CA ILE A 150 3.86 12.10 6.89
C ILE A 150 2.98 13.34 6.75
N VAL A 151 3.44 14.36 6.00
CA VAL A 151 2.67 15.59 5.76
C VAL A 151 1.36 15.27 5.05
N MET A 152 1.39 14.46 3.99
CA MET A 152 0.18 14.07 3.27
C MET A 152 -0.78 13.25 4.14
N LEU A 153 -0.26 12.38 5.00
CA LEU A 153 -1.06 11.63 5.97
C LEU A 153 -1.75 12.57 6.98
N VAL A 154 -1.04 13.58 7.48
CA VAL A 154 -1.61 14.61 8.37
C VAL A 154 -2.68 15.43 7.64
N VAL A 155 -2.41 15.86 6.40
CA VAL A 155 -3.36 16.60 5.56
C VAL A 155 -4.64 15.80 5.34
N TYR A 156 -4.53 14.50 5.05
CA TYR A 156 -5.68 13.62 4.90
C TYR A 156 -6.44 13.45 6.22
N LYS A 157 -5.74 13.09 7.30
CA LYS A 157 -6.34 12.82 8.61
C LYS A 157 -7.06 14.03 9.22
N THR A 158 -6.50 15.23 9.03
CA THR A 158 -7.12 16.49 9.49
C THR A 158 -8.31 16.91 8.62
N GLY A 159 -8.50 16.29 7.45
CA GLY A 159 -9.54 16.65 6.50
C GLY A 159 -9.31 18.03 5.85
N ALA A 160 -8.07 18.54 5.91
CA ALA A 160 -7.69 19.82 5.29
C ALA A 160 -7.89 19.78 3.78
N VAL A 161 -7.66 18.61 3.16
CA VAL A 161 -8.02 18.33 1.76
C VAL A 161 -8.94 17.13 1.71
N ARG A 162 -10.15 17.32 1.19
CA ARG A 162 -11.15 16.25 1.06
C ARG A 162 -11.06 15.59 -0.31
N VAL A 163 -10.99 14.27 -0.33
CA VAL A 163 -11.00 13.48 -1.56
C VAL A 163 -12.41 13.47 -2.15
N THR A 164 -12.66 14.43 -3.03
CA THR A 164 -13.94 14.51 -3.77
C THR A 164 -13.85 13.72 -5.08
N PRO A 165 -14.99 13.32 -5.67
CA PRO A 165 -14.99 12.65 -6.98
C PRO A 165 -14.33 13.49 -8.09
N LYS A 166 -14.41 14.83 -8.00
CA LYS A 166 -13.74 15.74 -8.93
C LYS A 166 -12.22 15.72 -8.75
N LEU A 167 -11.74 15.83 -7.50
CA LEU A 167 -10.31 15.76 -7.19
C LEU A 167 -9.73 14.41 -7.59
N THR A 168 -10.44 13.31 -7.31
CA THR A 168 -10.02 11.94 -7.69
C THR A 168 -9.80 11.82 -9.19
N LYS A 169 -10.75 12.27 -10.00
CA LYS A 169 -10.62 12.24 -11.48
C LYS A 169 -9.45 13.08 -11.97
N TRP A 170 -9.23 14.24 -11.34
CA TRP A 170 -8.12 15.12 -11.70
C TRP A 170 -6.75 14.49 -11.36
N ILE A 171 -6.60 13.92 -10.16
CA ILE A 171 -5.37 13.24 -9.74
C ILE A 171 -5.10 12.03 -10.64
N ILE A 172 -6.09 11.17 -10.88
CA ILE A 172 -5.93 10.02 -11.79
C ILE A 172 -5.53 10.50 -13.20
N GLY A 173 -6.17 11.55 -13.72
CA GLY A 173 -5.82 12.14 -15.01
C GLY A 173 -4.38 12.65 -15.05
N ALA A 174 -3.94 13.36 -14.01
CA ALA A 174 -2.58 13.85 -13.87
C ALA A 174 -1.55 12.72 -13.77
N THR A 175 -1.86 11.69 -12.98
CA THR A 175 -1.02 10.48 -12.83
C THR A 175 -0.84 9.76 -14.15
N VAL A 176 -1.94 9.52 -14.89
CA VAL A 176 -1.88 8.85 -16.20
C VAL A 176 -1.14 9.71 -17.22
N ALA A 177 -1.36 11.03 -17.24
CA ALA A 177 -0.64 11.93 -18.12
C ALA A 177 0.86 11.96 -17.82
N ALA A 178 1.25 12.05 -16.54
CA ALA A 178 2.65 12.00 -16.11
C ALA A 178 3.28 10.65 -16.50
N ALA A 179 2.63 9.53 -16.19
CA ALA A 179 3.09 8.20 -16.58
C ALA A 179 3.25 8.04 -18.10
N GLY A 180 2.27 8.53 -18.87
CA GLY A 180 2.31 8.52 -20.34
C GLY A 180 3.47 9.35 -20.89
N LEU A 181 3.70 10.57 -20.38
CA LEU A 181 4.83 11.40 -20.78
C LEU A 181 6.17 10.76 -20.44
N MET A 182 6.29 10.15 -19.26
CA MET A 182 7.49 9.42 -18.84
C MET A 182 7.77 8.22 -19.75
N LEU A 183 6.72 7.50 -20.18
CA LEU A 183 6.83 6.38 -21.11
C LEU A 183 7.22 6.83 -22.50
N ILE A 184 6.62 7.91 -23.02
CA ILE A 184 7.01 8.50 -24.30
C ILE A 184 8.47 8.93 -24.25
N ASN A 185 8.89 9.63 -23.19
CA ASN A 185 10.28 10.03 -23.02
C ASN A 185 11.23 8.82 -23.01
N LEU A 186 10.85 7.73 -22.34
CA LEU A 186 11.64 6.49 -22.34
C LEU A 186 11.79 5.94 -23.77
N ILE A 187 10.69 5.81 -24.52
CA ILE A 187 10.72 5.30 -25.90
C ILE A 187 11.57 6.21 -26.79
N MET A 188 11.39 7.53 -26.70
CA MET A 188 12.18 8.50 -27.47
C MET A 188 13.66 8.44 -27.11
N SER A 189 14.01 8.27 -25.83
CA SER A 189 15.41 8.10 -25.42
C SER A 189 16.05 6.83 -25.97
N LEU A 190 15.29 5.74 -26.13
CA LEU A 190 15.78 4.51 -26.77
C LEU A 190 16.02 4.69 -28.27
N LEU A 191 15.34 5.65 -28.89
CA LEU A 191 15.56 6.07 -30.29
C LEU A 191 16.67 7.14 -30.40
N GLY A 192 17.34 7.49 -29.30
CA GLY A 192 18.40 8.50 -29.27
C GLY A 192 17.90 9.94 -29.24
N VAL A 193 16.59 10.17 -29.05
CA VAL A 193 16.00 11.51 -28.99
C VAL A 193 15.83 11.96 -27.53
N ASN A 194 16.47 13.07 -27.19
CA ASN A 194 16.32 13.70 -25.88
C ASN A 194 15.19 14.73 -25.92
N MET A 195 14.15 14.54 -25.10
CA MET A 195 13.01 15.45 -25.00
C MET A 195 13.20 16.57 -23.96
N GLY A 196 14.34 16.61 -23.26
CA GLY A 196 14.61 17.59 -22.20
C GLY A 196 13.87 17.34 -20.88
N LEU A 197 13.14 16.22 -20.75
CA LEU A 197 12.36 15.93 -19.54
C LEU A 197 13.17 15.24 -18.44
N ARG A 198 14.35 14.68 -18.79
CA ARG A 198 15.18 13.87 -17.89
C ARG A 198 16.69 14.10 -18.03
N ASP A 199 17.07 15.20 -18.64
CA ASP A 199 18.47 15.53 -18.96
C ASP A 199 19.17 16.39 -17.91
N GLY A 200 18.49 16.76 -16.82
CA GLY A 200 19.03 17.64 -15.78
C GLY A 200 18.92 19.13 -16.11
N SER A 201 18.33 19.50 -17.25
CA SER A 201 18.06 20.91 -17.58
C SER A 201 17.05 21.53 -16.61
N THR A 202 16.95 22.86 -16.62
CA THR A 202 15.91 23.59 -15.86
C THR A 202 14.51 23.07 -16.15
N MET A 203 14.25 22.61 -17.38
CA MET A 203 12.98 21.98 -17.76
C MET A 203 12.77 20.65 -17.03
N ALA A 204 13.80 19.81 -16.94
CA ALA A 204 13.76 18.54 -16.20
C ALA A 204 13.53 18.75 -14.69
N ILE A 205 14.08 19.81 -14.10
CA ILE A 205 13.84 20.18 -12.69
C ILE A 205 12.38 20.57 -12.48
N ILE A 206 11.84 21.48 -13.31
CA ILE A 206 10.43 21.91 -13.23
C ILE A 206 9.50 20.71 -13.40
N PHE A 207 9.77 19.85 -14.39
CA PHE A 207 9.01 18.64 -14.61
C PHE A 207 9.04 17.71 -13.39
N SER A 208 10.21 17.47 -12.79
CA SER A 208 10.36 16.63 -11.60
C SER A 208 9.55 17.18 -10.42
N ILE A 209 9.57 18.49 -10.18
CA ILE A 209 8.76 19.14 -9.12
C ILE A 209 7.26 18.90 -9.34
N ILE A 210 6.78 19.04 -10.57
CA ILE A 210 5.37 18.77 -10.91
C ILE A 210 5.02 17.31 -10.64
N VAL A 211 5.86 16.37 -11.07
CA VAL A 211 5.63 14.93 -10.89
C VAL A 211 5.67 14.55 -9.40
N ILE A 212 6.57 15.12 -8.61
CA ILE A 212 6.60 14.96 -7.15
C ILE A 212 5.28 15.44 -6.54
N GLY A 213 4.77 16.59 -6.97
CA GLY A 213 3.46 17.09 -6.54
C GLY A 213 2.34 16.09 -6.86
N ILE A 214 2.29 15.56 -8.09
CA ILE A 214 1.31 14.56 -8.50
C ILE A 214 1.43 13.30 -7.63
N ALA A 215 2.64 12.78 -7.41
CA ALA A 215 2.89 11.62 -6.55
C ALA A 215 2.41 11.88 -5.12
N ALA A 216 2.68 13.07 -4.56
CA ALA A 216 2.18 13.46 -3.24
C ALA A 216 0.63 13.47 -3.19
N PHE A 217 -0.04 13.98 -4.22
CA PHE A 217 -1.51 13.95 -4.30
C PHE A 217 -2.08 12.53 -4.43
N ASN A 218 -1.37 11.59 -5.05
CA ASN A 218 -1.81 10.18 -5.09
C ASN A 218 -1.93 9.58 -3.69
N PHE A 219 -1.10 10.00 -2.72
CA PHE A 219 -1.27 9.53 -1.34
C PHE A 219 -2.65 9.86 -0.76
N LEU A 220 -3.28 10.97 -1.15
CA LEU A 220 -4.65 11.25 -0.72
C LEU A 220 -5.62 10.17 -1.20
N LEU A 221 -5.45 9.69 -2.44
CA LEU A 221 -6.26 8.61 -2.99
C LEU A 221 -5.97 7.28 -2.31
N ASP A 222 -4.69 7.00 -2.02
CA ASP A 222 -4.29 5.77 -1.34
C ASP A 222 -4.86 5.69 0.09
N PHE A 223 -4.78 6.78 0.84
CA PHE A 223 -5.35 6.87 2.19
C PHE A 223 -6.87 6.77 2.15
N ASP A 224 -7.52 7.44 1.19
CA ASP A 224 -8.97 7.37 1.04
C ASP A 224 -9.46 5.99 0.66
N MET A 225 -8.74 5.30 -0.22
CA MET A 225 -9.01 3.90 -0.55
C MET A 225 -8.85 3.01 0.70
N ALA A 226 -7.78 3.17 1.48
CA ALA A 226 -7.55 2.41 2.70
C ALA A 226 -8.69 2.61 3.73
N ASP A 227 -9.09 3.85 3.94
CA ASP A 227 -10.20 4.20 4.84
C ASP A 227 -11.53 3.65 4.35
N GLN A 228 -11.83 3.73 3.04
CA GLN A 228 -13.03 3.15 2.46
C GLN A 228 -13.09 1.62 2.64
N MET A 229 -11.96 0.92 2.46
CA MET A 229 -11.86 -0.53 2.67
C MET A 229 -12.14 -0.93 4.12
N ILE A 230 -11.67 -0.13 5.08
CA ILE A 230 -11.93 -0.34 6.51
C ILE A 230 -13.41 -0.06 6.83
N ARG A 231 -13.95 1.07 6.33
CA ARG A 231 -15.34 1.50 6.57
C ARG A 231 -16.37 0.51 6.01
N THR A 232 -16.04 -0.11 4.87
CA THR A 232 -16.89 -1.13 4.25
C THR A 232 -16.72 -2.52 4.87
N GLY A 233 -15.82 -2.67 5.85
CA GLY A 233 -15.63 -3.91 6.59
C GLY A 233 -14.98 -5.02 5.76
N MET A 234 -14.12 -4.68 4.80
CA MET A 234 -13.45 -5.69 3.96
C MET A 234 -12.62 -6.67 4.81
N PRO A 235 -12.43 -7.92 4.36
CA PRO A 235 -11.62 -8.89 5.10
C PRO A 235 -10.17 -8.44 5.33
N SER A 236 -9.57 -8.79 6.47
CA SER A 236 -8.25 -8.32 6.90
C SER A 236 -7.10 -8.58 5.92
N LYS A 237 -7.19 -9.60 5.06
CA LYS A 237 -6.21 -9.83 3.97
C LYS A 237 -6.11 -8.66 3.00
N TYR A 238 -7.19 -7.93 2.74
CA TYR A 238 -7.18 -6.84 1.76
C TYR A 238 -6.30 -5.66 2.16
N ALA A 239 -5.91 -5.58 3.43
CA ALA A 239 -4.87 -4.64 3.87
C ALA A 239 -3.51 -4.86 3.16
N TRP A 240 -3.26 -6.03 2.57
CA TRP A 240 -2.10 -6.25 1.70
C TRP A 240 -2.20 -5.45 0.39
N LEU A 241 -3.40 -5.28 -0.17
CA LEU A 241 -3.60 -4.45 -1.36
C LEU A 241 -3.48 -2.95 -1.01
N ALA A 242 -3.96 -2.56 0.17
CA ALA A 242 -3.76 -1.20 0.69
C ALA A 242 -2.26 -0.87 0.82
N ALA A 243 -1.51 -1.77 1.46
CA ALA A 243 -0.06 -1.64 1.62
C ALA A 243 0.67 -1.61 0.27
N PHE A 244 0.25 -2.43 -0.70
CA PHE A 244 0.80 -2.42 -2.06
C PHE A 244 0.61 -1.07 -2.77
N GLY A 245 -0.59 -0.48 -2.70
CA GLY A 245 -0.87 0.82 -3.30
C GLY A 245 0.02 1.92 -2.70
N LEU A 246 0.02 2.02 -1.36
CA LEU A 246 0.86 2.96 -0.62
C LEU A 246 2.36 2.79 -0.93
N MET A 247 2.84 1.54 -0.98
CA MET A 247 4.22 1.20 -1.33
C MET A 247 4.56 1.69 -2.74
N THR A 248 3.68 1.46 -3.72
CA THR A 248 3.91 1.84 -5.12
C THR A 248 4.02 3.35 -5.29
N THR A 249 3.13 4.11 -4.65
CA THR A 249 3.20 5.58 -4.64
C THR A 249 4.46 6.08 -3.96
N LEU A 250 4.89 5.44 -2.87
CA LEU A 250 6.10 5.81 -2.14
C LEU A 250 7.38 5.53 -2.93
N VAL A 251 7.47 4.38 -3.61
CA VAL A 251 8.56 4.05 -4.55
C VAL A 251 8.67 5.09 -5.66
N TRP A 252 7.52 5.45 -6.26
CA TRP A 252 7.51 6.44 -7.32
C TRP A 252 7.99 7.81 -6.82
N LEU A 253 7.45 8.27 -5.68
CA LEU A 253 7.89 9.52 -5.06
C LEU A 253 9.40 9.50 -4.74
N TYR A 254 9.92 8.38 -4.24
CA TYR A 254 11.34 8.21 -3.94
C TYR A 254 12.23 8.44 -5.16
N LEU A 255 11.91 7.81 -6.29
CA LEU A 255 12.67 7.98 -7.52
C LEU A 255 12.66 9.42 -8.01
N GLU A 256 11.52 10.11 -7.90
CA GLU A 256 11.43 11.50 -8.35
C GLU A 256 12.16 12.48 -7.42
N ILE A 257 12.11 12.27 -6.09
CA ILE A 257 12.91 13.07 -5.15
C ILE A 257 14.40 12.81 -5.33
N LEU A 258 14.81 11.53 -5.42
CA LEU A 258 16.21 11.15 -5.65
C LEU A 258 16.74 11.80 -6.92
N ARG A 259 15.96 11.77 -8.01
CA ARG A 259 16.30 12.41 -9.28
C ARG A 259 16.37 13.93 -9.19
N LEU A 260 15.39 14.56 -8.54
CA LEU A 260 15.39 16.01 -8.35
C LEU A 260 16.66 16.44 -7.60
N LEU A 261 16.98 15.77 -6.50
CA LEU A 261 18.20 16.05 -5.73
C LEU A 261 19.45 15.87 -6.58
N TYR A 262 19.48 14.85 -7.44
CA TYR A 262 20.61 14.63 -8.33
C TYR A 262 20.78 15.79 -9.32
N TYR A 263 19.69 16.25 -9.95
CA TYR A 263 19.74 17.39 -10.86
C TYR A 263 20.23 18.66 -10.16
N LEU A 264 19.83 18.90 -8.91
CA LEU A 264 20.25 20.08 -8.15
C LEU A 264 21.71 20.03 -7.66
N ASN A 265 22.36 18.87 -7.70
CA ASN A 265 23.74 18.68 -7.23
C ASN A 265 24.72 18.36 -8.37
N SER A 266 24.25 18.21 -9.61
CA SER A 266 25.07 17.79 -10.76
C SER A 266 25.50 18.97 -11.66
N ASP A 267 25.53 20.18 -11.10
CA ASP A 267 25.98 21.42 -11.78
C ASP A 267 27.51 21.54 -11.86
#